data_AF-A0A1F4U2Y4-F1
#
_entry.id   AF-A0A1F4U2Y4-F1
#
_cell.length_a   1.000
_cell.length_b   1.000
_cell.length_c   1.000
_cell.angle_alpha   90.00
_cell.angle_beta   90.00
_cell.angle_gamma   90.00
#
_symmetry.space_group_name_H-M   'P 1'
#
loop_
_entity.id
_entity.type
_entity.pdbx_description
1 polymer ?
#
loop_
_entity_poly.entity_id
_entity_poly.type
_entity_poly.pdbx_seq_one_letter_code
_entity_poly.pdbx_strand_id
1 'polypeptide(L)'
;MEKKFTALRTISVIFKVIAWIIAAFTIIGFFGMLVGGAALSQLGRQYGSQFNMMGPMWGVLMAFYLLIVGAISFISFLAGAEMIMVFLAIEENTRAVRPQA
;
A
#
# COMPACT_ATOMS: atom_id res chain seq x y z
N MET A 1 22.42 -15.88 17.59
CA MET A 1 21.77 -14.96 16.63
C MET A 1 22.60 -13.69 16.55
N GLU A 2 23.30 -13.46 15.43
CA GLU A 2 24.04 -12.20 15.23
C GLU A 2 23.04 -11.03 15.22
N LYS A 3 23.37 -9.91 15.89
CA LYS A 3 22.47 -8.74 16.05
C LYS A 3 21.93 -8.19 14.72
N LYS A 4 22.63 -8.44 13.61
CA LYS A 4 22.25 -8.00 12.25
C LYS A 4 20.98 -8.70 11.73
N PHE A 5 20.81 -10.00 11.99
CA PHE A 5 19.62 -10.74 11.54
C PHE A 5 18.36 -10.28 12.27
N THR A 6 18.49 -9.91 13.54
CA THR A 6 17.40 -9.34 14.33
C THR A 6 16.95 -8.00 13.74
N ALA A 7 17.88 -7.15 13.33
CA ALA A 7 17.54 -5.84 12.74
C ALA A 7 16.78 -5.99 11.42
N LEU A 8 17.25 -6.83 10.49
CA LEU A 8 16.55 -7.05 9.21
C LEU A 8 15.17 -7.68 9.41
N ARG A 9 15.02 -8.62 10.36
CA ARG A 9 13.72 -9.21 10.69
C ARG A 9 12.73 -8.15 11.19
N THR A 10 13.17 -7.25 12.05
CA THR A 10 12.34 -6.13 12.52
C THR A 10 11.95 -5.21 11.37
N ILE A 11 12.88 -4.87 10.47
CA ILE A 11 12.59 -4.05 9.28
C ILE A 11 11.54 -4.71 8.38
N SER A 12 11.65 -6.03 8.14
CA SER A 12 10.64 -6.77 7.39
C SER A 12 9.26 -6.63 8.01
N VAL A 13 9.13 -6.83 9.33
CA VAL A 13 7.84 -6.66 10.03
C VAL A 13 7.30 -5.25 9.88
N ILE A 14 8.15 -4.22 10.03
CA ILE A 14 7.75 -2.82 9.84
C ILE A 14 7.20 -2.59 8.43
N PHE A 15 7.88 -3.10 7.39
CA PHE A 15 7.42 -2.98 6.01
C PHE A 15 6.07 -3.68 5.79
N LYS A 16 5.83 -4.86 6.40
CA LYS A 16 4.52 -5.51 6.34
C LYS A 16 3.42 -4.66 6.99
N VAL A 17 3.70 -4.08 8.15
CA VAL A 17 2.74 -3.19 8.85
C VAL A 17 2.43 -1.97 7.98
N ILE A 18 3.44 -1.32 7.40
CA ILE A 18 3.26 -0.18 6.50
C ILE A 18 2.42 -0.58 5.28
N ALA A 19 2.68 -1.75 4.68
CA ALA A 19 1.88 -2.27 3.56
C ALA A 19 0.39 -2.33 3.94
N TRP A 20 0.06 -2.97 5.08
CA TRP A 20 -1.32 -3.09 5.53
C TRP A 20 -1.98 -1.74 5.86
N ILE A 21 -1.21 -0.79 6.39
CA ILE A 21 -1.69 0.59 6.61
C ILE A 21 -2.05 1.24 5.26
N ILE A 22 -1.18 1.12 4.26
CA ILE A 22 -1.44 1.64 2.91
C ILE A 22 -2.70 1.02 2.34
N ALA A 23 -2.86 -0.32 2.42
CA ALA A 23 -4.05 -1.01 1.93
C ALA A 23 -5.33 -0.50 2.60
N ALA A 24 -5.33 -0.32 3.94
CA ALA A 24 -6.47 0.21 4.67
C ALA A 24 -6.84 1.62 4.19
N PHE A 25 -5.85 2.52 4.09
CA PHE A 25 -6.10 3.89 3.60
C PHE A 25 -6.51 3.93 2.13
N THR A 26 -5.99 3.06 1.28
CA THR A 26 -6.43 2.95 -0.12
C THR A 26 -7.91 2.56 -0.20
N ILE A 27 -8.34 1.58 0.60
CA ILE A 27 -9.75 1.15 0.62
C ILE A 27 -10.66 2.27 1.13
N ILE A 28 -10.29 2.91 2.24
CA ILE A 28 -11.05 4.03 2.81
C ILE A 28 -11.11 5.19 1.81
N GLY A 29 -9.98 5.55 1.20
CA GLY A 29 -9.89 6.61 0.19
C GLY A 29 -10.71 6.30 -1.06
N PHE A 30 -10.73 5.05 -1.52
CA PHE A 30 -11.52 4.61 -2.66
C PHE A 30 -13.02 4.83 -2.43
N PHE A 31 -13.56 4.33 -1.32
CA PHE A 31 -14.97 4.55 -1.00
C PHE A 31 -15.28 6.01 -0.69
N GLY A 32 -14.38 6.71 -0.01
CA GLY A 32 -14.49 8.15 0.24
C GLY A 32 -14.57 8.97 -1.06
N MET A 33 -13.79 8.62 -2.08
CA MET A 33 -13.84 9.27 -3.39
C MET A 33 -15.09 8.90 -4.18
N LEU A 34 -15.56 7.66 -4.13
CA LEU A 34 -16.81 7.27 -4.80
C LEU A 34 -18.03 7.98 -4.23
N VAL A 35 -18.17 7.97 -2.89
CA VAL A 35 -19.28 8.62 -2.20
C VAL A 35 -19.15 10.13 -2.28
N GLY A 36 -17.95 10.67 -2.02
CA GLY A 36 -17.66 12.09 -2.07
C GLY A 36 -17.84 12.68 -3.47
N GLY A 37 -17.41 11.97 -4.52
CA GLY A 37 -17.61 12.39 -5.91
C GLY A 37 -19.08 12.44 -6.29
N ALA A 38 -19.88 11.45 -5.87
CA ALA A 38 -21.32 11.46 -6.09
C ALA A 38 -22.01 12.61 -5.33
N ALA A 39 -21.73 12.78 -4.04
CA ALA A 39 -22.32 13.83 -3.20
C ALA A 39 -21.95 15.24 -3.67
N LEU A 40 -20.67 15.48 -3.98
CA LEU A 40 -20.19 16.79 -4.44
C LEU A 40 -20.78 17.16 -5.80
N SER A 41 -21.00 16.18 -6.69
CA SER A 41 -21.63 16.42 -7.99
C SER A 41 -23.11 16.81 -7.90
N GLN A 42 -23.82 16.38 -6.85
CA GLN A 42 -25.19 16.80 -6.59
C GLN A 42 -25.22 18.25 -6.10
N LEU A 43 -24.34 18.59 -5.16
CA LEU A 43 -24.20 19.94 -4.62
C LEU A 43 -23.82 20.95 -5.72
N GLY A 44 -22.84 20.59 -6.56
CA GLY A 44 -22.37 21.48 -7.64
C GLY A 44 -23.43 21.81 -8.69
N ARG A 45 -24.38 20.89 -8.93
CA ARG A 45 -25.55 21.12 -9.81
C ARG A 45 -26.56 22.08 -9.19
N GLN A 46 -26.73 22.06 -7.87
CA GLN A 46 -27.72 22.87 -7.16
C GLN A 46 -27.26 24.32 -6.95
N TYR A 47 -25.95 24.53 -6.72
CA TYR A 47 -25.40 25.86 -6.43
C TYR A 47 -24.73 26.53 -7.63
N GLY A 48 -24.88 25.98 -8.85
CA GLY A 48 -24.29 26.55 -10.05
C GLY A 48 -22.77 26.70 -9.97
N SER A 49 -22.09 25.81 -9.22
CA SER A 49 -20.70 26.02 -8.86
C SER A 49 -19.79 25.80 -10.06
N GLN A 50 -18.92 26.77 -10.34
CA GLN A 50 -17.80 26.65 -11.28
C GLN A 50 -16.77 25.57 -10.85
N PHE A 51 -16.90 25.02 -9.64
CA PHE A 51 -16.16 23.83 -9.17
C PHE A 51 -16.51 22.53 -9.93
N ASN A 52 -17.38 22.61 -10.93
CA ASN A 52 -17.70 21.53 -11.85
C ASN A 52 -16.60 21.29 -12.90
N MET A 53 -15.32 21.49 -12.56
CA MET A 53 -14.21 21.35 -13.50
C MET A 53 -14.12 19.94 -14.08
N MET A 54 -14.59 18.93 -13.34
CA MET A 54 -14.44 17.52 -13.69
C MET A 54 -15.66 16.78 -13.12
N GLY A 55 -16.71 16.57 -13.92
CA GLY A 55 -17.99 15.99 -13.49
C GLY A 55 -17.90 14.58 -12.86
N PRO A 56 -19.04 13.94 -12.53
CA PRO A 56 -19.09 12.66 -11.79
C PRO A 56 -18.16 11.55 -12.32
N MET A 57 -17.99 11.49 -13.64
CA MET A 57 -17.11 10.54 -14.32
C MET A 57 -15.66 10.63 -13.81
N TRP A 58 -15.15 11.83 -13.56
CA TRP A 58 -13.78 12.04 -13.10
C TRP A 58 -13.56 11.56 -11.67
N GLY A 59 -14.55 11.71 -10.79
CA GLY A 59 -14.48 11.18 -9.42
C GLY A 59 -14.35 9.65 -9.43
N VAL A 60 -15.10 8.97 -10.30
CA VAL A 60 -15.01 7.52 -10.48
C VAL A 60 -13.64 7.12 -11.03
N LEU A 61 -13.16 7.78 -12.09
CA LEU A 61 -11.84 7.50 -12.66
C LEU A 61 -10.71 7.69 -11.66
N MET A 62 -10.76 8.76 -10.85
CA MET A 62 -9.75 9.02 -9.81
C MET A 62 -9.81 8.00 -8.67
N ALA A 63 -11.01 7.53 -8.29
CA ALA A 63 -11.13 6.46 -7.31
C ALA A 63 -10.45 5.18 -7.80
N PHE A 64 -10.71 4.75 -9.04
CA PHE A 64 -10.04 3.57 -9.61
C PHE A 64 -8.54 3.77 -9.80
N TYR A 65 -8.10 4.95 -10.21
CA TYR A 65 -6.67 5.29 -10.26
C TYR A 65 -6.01 5.12 -8.89
N LEU A 66 -6.60 5.70 -7.83
CA LEU A 66 -6.13 5.55 -6.45
C LEU A 66 -6.10 4.08 -6.01
N LEU A 67 -7.12 3.31 -6.35
CA LEU A 67 -7.18 1.88 -6.02
C LEU A 67 -6.04 1.10 -6.68
N ILE A 68 -5.78 1.34 -7.97
CA ILE A 68 -4.71 0.66 -8.72
C ILE A 68 -3.34 1.05 -8.17
N VAL A 69 -3.07 2.34 -7.99
CA VAL A 69 -1.78 2.81 -7.44
C VAL A 69 -1.57 2.30 -6.02
N GLY A 70 -2.62 2.31 -5.20
CA GLY A 70 -2.58 1.80 -3.84
C GLY A 70 -2.36 0.28 -3.79
N ALA A 71 -2.99 -0.48 -4.67
CA ALA A 71 -2.78 -1.93 -4.79
C ALA A 71 -1.35 -2.27 -5.22
N ILE A 72 -0.82 -1.59 -6.23
CA ILE A 72 0.58 -1.77 -6.67
C ILE A 72 1.53 -1.43 -5.53
N SER A 73 1.28 -0.33 -4.82
CA SER A 73 2.08 0.10 -3.67
C SER A 73 2.04 -0.93 -2.54
N PHE A 74 0.86 -1.41 -2.16
CA PHE A 74 0.67 -2.47 -1.16
C PHE A 74 1.48 -3.72 -1.52
N ILE A 75 1.32 -4.23 -2.74
CA ILE A 75 2.03 -5.41 -3.23
C ILE A 75 3.54 -5.19 -3.19
N SER A 76 4.02 -4.02 -3.60
CA SER A 76 5.45 -3.71 -3.62
C SER A 76 6.06 -3.70 -2.21
N PHE A 77 5.40 -3.08 -1.23
CA PHE A 77 5.85 -3.07 0.15
C PHE A 77 5.81 -4.47 0.78
N LEU A 78 4.73 -5.22 0.56
CA LEU A 78 4.60 -6.58 1.08
C LEU A 78 5.65 -7.51 0.47
N ALA A 79 5.82 -7.47 -0.85
CA ALA A 79 6.84 -8.26 -1.55
C ALA A 79 8.25 -7.89 -1.10
N GLY A 80 8.55 -6.61 -0.90
CA GLY A 80 9.83 -6.15 -0.35
C GLY A 80 10.08 -6.70 1.06
N ALA A 81 9.05 -6.74 1.91
CA ALA A 81 9.16 -7.33 3.24
C ALA A 81 9.44 -8.84 3.21
N GLU A 82 8.75 -9.58 2.34
CA GLU A 82 8.96 -11.03 2.18
C GLU A 82 10.33 -11.35 1.56
N MET A 83 10.79 -10.53 0.62
CA MET A 83 12.12 -10.67 0.01
C MET A 83 13.23 -10.62 1.07
N ILE A 84 13.12 -9.70 2.04
CA ILE A 84 14.06 -9.62 3.18
C ILE A 84 14.07 -10.93 3.97
N MET A 85 12.89 -11.51 4.25
CA MET A 85 12.78 -12.77 4.99
C MET A 85 13.36 -13.95 4.21
N VAL A 86 13.14 -14.01 2.90
CA VAL A 86 13.72 -15.04 2.03
C VAL A 86 15.24 -14.98 2.05
N PHE A 87 15.84 -13.79 1.93
CA PHE A 87 17.30 -13.66 2.00
C PHE A 87 17.88 -14.06 3.35
N LEU A 88 17.22 -13.67 4.46
CA LEU A 88 17.61 -14.12 5.79
C LEU A 88 17.57 -15.65 5.91
N ALA A 89 16.51 -16.29 5.41
CA ALA A 89 16.38 -17.74 5.45
C ALA A 89 17.46 -18.46 4.61
N ILE A 90 17.83 -17.90 3.45
CA ILE A 90 18.93 -18.43 2.63
C ILE A 90 20.26 -18.34 3.38
N GLU A 91 20.54 -17.22 4.04
CA GLU A 91 21.79 -17.05 4.80
C GLU A 91 21.84 -17.97 6.03
N GLU A 92 20.74 -18.09 6.78
CA GLU A 92 20.63 -19.00 7.93
C GLU A 92 20.89 -20.46 7.51
N ASN A 93 20.27 -20.92 6.41
CA ASN A 93 20.50 -22.27 5.88
C ASN A 93 21.92 -22.48 5.37
N THR A 94 22.51 -21.49 4.70
CA THR A 94 23.88 -21.58 4.17
C THR A 94 24.92 -21.69 5.30
N ARG A 95 24.70 -20.97 6.41
CA ARG A 95 25.58 -21.04 7.58
C ARG A 95 25.44 -22.35 8.36
N ALA A 96 24.23 -22.91 8.43
CA ALA A 96 23.99 -24.19 9.07
C ALA A 96 24.74 -25.36 8.39
N VAL A 97 25.00 -25.24 7.08
CA VAL A 97 25.68 -26.28 6.29
C VAL A 97 27.21 -26.08 6.23
N ARG A 98 27.73 -24.89 6.57
CA ARG A 98 29.19 -24.66 6.61
C ARG A 98 29.80 -25.36 7.84
N PRO A 99 30.77 -26.27 7.68
CA PRO A 99 31.56 -26.77 8.79
C PRO A 99 32.26 -25.59 9.47
N GLN A 100 32.10 -25.45 10.78
CA GLN A 100 32.90 -24.50 11.56
C GLN A 100 34.33 -25.06 11.56
N ALA A 101 35.19 -24.51 10.69
CA ALA A 101 36.63 -24.71 10.73
C ALA A 101 37.26 -23.79 11.78
#